data_AF-A0A6H1ZTC4-F1
#
_entry.id   AF-A0A6H1ZTC4-F1
#
_cell.length_a   1.000
_cell.length_b   1.000
_cell.length_c   1.000
_cell.angle_alpha   90.00
_cell.angle_beta   90.00
_cell.angle_gamma   90.00
#
_symmetry.space_group_name_H-M   'P 1'
#
loop_
_entity.id
_entity.type
_entity.pdbx_description
1 polymer ?
#
loop_
_entity_poly.entity_id
_entity_poly.type
_entity_poly.pdbx_seq_one_letter_code
_entity_poly.pdbx_strand_id
1 'polypeptide(L)'
;MTQKNYFKQKIEGVQKAIWDFQFKRYKTQTIREEIRQGYDNLKSKLSVFSAKTNTETSPEKQALEKEIEKSIQQMKVLDIEINGSGSSQEYPEGIQGVNQQLDALRELQEMLKDYIKQL
;
A
#
# COMPACT_ATOMS: atom_id res chain seq x y z
N MET A 1 39.98 -2.39 -2.01
CA MET A 1 38.79 -2.78 -1.20
C MET A 1 38.68 -4.30 -1.26
N THR A 2 38.67 -5.02 -0.14
CA THR A 2 38.53 -6.48 -0.15
C THR A 2 37.11 -6.88 -0.54
N GLN A 3 36.91 -8.01 -1.21
CA GLN A 3 35.58 -8.50 -1.62
C GLN A 3 34.61 -8.57 -0.42
N LYS A 4 35.13 -9.00 0.74
CA LYS A 4 34.38 -9.03 2.00
C LYS A 4 33.84 -7.64 2.42
N ASN A 5 34.62 -6.58 2.24
CA ASN A 5 34.17 -5.21 2.57
C ASN A 5 33.14 -4.69 1.57
N TYR A 6 33.24 -5.06 0.29
CA TYR A 6 32.24 -4.71 -0.73
C TYR A 6 30.85 -5.29 -0.38
N PHE A 7 30.78 -6.58 -0.04
CA PHE A 7 29.50 -7.20 0.29
C PHE A 7 28.91 -6.72 1.62
N LYS A 8 29.74 -6.35 2.60
CA LYS A 8 29.27 -5.66 3.82
C LYS A 8 28.56 -4.33 3.50
N GLN A 9 29.15 -3.51 2.63
CA GLN A 9 28.50 -2.27 2.18
C GLN A 9 27.19 -2.52 1.44
N LYS A 10 27.11 -3.60 0.65
CA LYS A 10 25.84 -4.00 0.00
C LYS A 10 24.77 -4.40 1.00
N ILE A 11 25.12 -5.11 2.08
CA ILE A 11 24.18 -5.44 3.15
C ILE A 11 23.62 -4.16 3.79
N GLU A 12 24.46 -3.17 4.09
CA GLU A 12 24.00 -1.89 4.63
C GLU A 12 23.02 -1.18 3.67
N GLY A 13 23.30 -1.22 2.37
CA GLY A 13 22.39 -0.69 1.35
C GLY A 13 21.04 -1.41 1.33
N VAL A 14 21.05 -2.75 1.38
CA VAL A 14 19.83 -3.56 1.45
C VAL A 14 19.05 -3.30 2.74
N GLN A 15 19.72 -3.16 3.88
CA GLN A 15 19.08 -2.84 5.16
C GLN A 15 18.36 -1.48 5.13
N LYS A 16 18.98 -0.45 4.51
CA LYS A 16 18.33 0.85 4.32
C LYS A 16 17.09 0.74 3.44
N ALA A 17 17.19 0.02 2.33
CA ALA A 17 16.04 -0.22 1.45
C ALA A 17 14.89 -0.96 2.19
N ILE A 18 15.20 -1.98 2.99
CA ILE A 18 14.21 -2.67 3.83
C ILE A 18 13.51 -1.67 4.76
N TRP A 19 14.27 -0.78 5.40
CA TRP A 19 13.71 0.23 6.30
C TRP A 19 12.79 1.20 5.56
N ASP A 20 13.21 1.69 4.39
CA ASP A 20 12.39 2.58 3.56
C ASP A 20 11.07 1.92 3.15
N PHE A 21 11.10 0.65 2.73
CA PHE A 21 9.90 -0.09 2.37
C PHE A 21 9.01 -0.43 3.57
N GLN A 22 9.59 -0.70 4.74
CA GLN A 22 8.82 -0.87 5.98
C GLN A 22 8.11 0.43 6.37
N PHE A 23 8.81 1.56 6.29
CA PHE A 23 8.23 2.88 6.54
C PHE A 23 7.11 3.18 5.54
N LYS A 24 7.35 2.92 4.25
CA LYS A 24 6.35 3.08 3.20
C LYS A 24 5.11 2.24 3.49
N ARG A 25 5.27 0.94 3.79
CA ARG A 25 4.16 0.04 4.17
C ARG A 25 3.36 0.61 5.34
N TYR A 26 4.04 1.02 6.40
CA TYR A 26 3.40 1.60 7.58
C TYR A 26 2.60 2.85 7.22
N LYS A 27 3.21 3.79 6.47
CA LYS A 27 2.54 5.03 6.08
C LYS A 27 1.35 4.80 5.16
N THR A 28 1.47 3.91 4.18
CA THR A 28 0.35 3.54 3.30
C THR A 28 -0.81 2.95 4.13
N GLN A 29 -0.53 2.11 5.13
CA GLN A 29 -1.56 1.59 6.04
C GLN A 29 -2.22 2.67 6.89
N THR A 30 -1.44 3.63 7.41
CA THR A 30 -1.99 4.77 8.16
C THR A 30 -2.93 5.61 7.31
N ILE A 31 -2.49 5.98 6.09
CA ILE A 31 -3.31 6.77 5.16
C ILE A 31 -4.59 6.02 4.79
N ARG A 32 -4.49 4.71 4.55
CA ARG A 32 -5.67 3.86 4.26
C ARG A 32 -6.67 3.88 5.42
N GLU A 33 -6.19 3.81 6.66
CA GLU A 33 -7.04 3.86 7.85
C GLU A 33 -7.72 5.23 8.03
N GLU A 34 -7.01 6.33 7.75
CA GLU A 34 -7.60 7.67 7.75
C GLU A 34 -8.73 7.80 6.70
N ILE A 35 -8.50 7.27 5.49
CA ILE A 35 -9.53 7.25 4.44
C ILE A 35 -10.71 6.37 4.84
N ARG A 36 -10.45 5.20 5.46
CA ARG A 36 -11.50 4.30 5.97
C ARG A 36 -12.40 5.00 6.98
N GLN A 37 -11.82 5.74 7.93
CA GLN A 37 -12.58 6.52 8.90
C GLN A 37 -13.39 7.64 8.23
N GLY A 38 -12.81 8.32 7.22
CA GLY A 38 -13.54 9.28 6.39
C GLY A 38 -14.72 8.63 5.66
N TYR A 39 -14.51 7.47 5.04
CA TYR A 39 -15.53 6.67 4.38
C TYR A 39 -16.66 6.28 5.34
N ASP A 40 -16.35 5.77 6.54
CA ASP A 40 -17.34 5.38 7.55
C ASP A 40 -18.20 6.58 7.96
N ASN A 41 -17.57 7.74 8.15
CA ASN A 41 -18.26 8.99 8.46
C ASN A 41 -19.20 9.42 7.31
N LEU A 42 -18.74 9.35 6.06
CA LEU A 42 -19.57 9.67 4.89
C LEU A 42 -20.76 8.71 4.75
N LYS A 43 -20.53 7.40 4.96
CA LYS A 43 -21.57 6.37 4.98
C LYS A 43 -22.62 6.64 6.05
N SER A 44 -22.19 7.01 7.25
CA SER A 44 -23.09 7.38 8.34
C SER A 44 -23.94 8.61 7.98
N LYS A 45 -23.32 9.67 7.43
CA LYS A 45 -24.04 10.85 6.94
C LYS A 45 -25.06 10.51 5.86
N LEU A 46 -24.68 9.70 4.87
CA LEU A 46 -25.58 9.27 3.80
C LEU A 46 -26.77 8.46 4.33
N SER A 47 -26.53 7.59 5.31
CA SER A 47 -27.58 6.81 5.98
C SER A 47 -28.58 7.72 6.69
N VAL A 48 -28.09 8.68 7.49
CA VAL A 48 -28.94 9.67 8.19
C VAL A 48 -29.70 10.55 7.19
N PHE A 49 -29.06 10.98 6.10
CA PHE A 49 -29.70 11.76 5.06
C PHE A 49 -30.84 10.96 4.42
N SER A 50 -30.56 9.75 3.97
CA SER A 50 -31.55 8.86 3.33
C SER A 50 -32.72 8.51 4.24
N ALA A 51 -32.51 8.43 5.56
CA ALA A 51 -33.58 8.21 6.53
C ALA A 51 -34.47 9.46 6.75
N LYS A 52 -33.94 10.67 6.51
CA LYS A 52 -34.66 11.93 6.67
C LYS A 52 -35.35 12.39 5.39
N THR A 53 -34.82 12.03 4.23
CA THR A 53 -35.32 12.45 2.92
C THR A 53 -35.52 11.24 1.99
N ASN A 54 -36.78 10.94 1.66
CA ASN A 54 -37.14 9.90 0.68
C ASN A 54 -36.86 10.32 -0.79
N THR A 55 -36.22 11.45 -1.02
CA THR A 55 -35.91 11.96 -2.36
C THR A 55 -34.60 11.37 -2.87
N GLU A 56 -34.71 10.33 -3.70
CA GLU A 56 -33.58 9.64 -4.33
C GLU A 56 -32.70 10.55 -5.23
N THR A 57 -33.24 11.68 -5.70
CA THR A 57 -32.58 12.59 -6.66
C THR A 57 -31.96 13.84 -6.03
N SER A 58 -31.80 13.88 -4.70
CA SER A 58 -31.16 15.03 -4.05
C SER A 58 -29.70 15.21 -4.53
N PRO A 59 -29.30 16.42 -4.99
CA PRO A 59 -27.91 16.71 -5.36
C PRO A 59 -26.90 16.42 -4.23
N GLU A 60 -27.32 16.64 -2.98
CA GLU A 60 -26.49 16.40 -1.81
C GLU A 60 -26.25 14.90 -1.57
N LYS A 61 -27.26 14.06 -1.83
CA LYS A 61 -27.13 12.60 -1.78
C LYS A 61 -26.14 12.10 -2.83
N GLN A 62 -26.28 12.58 -4.07
CA GLN A 62 -25.38 12.21 -5.17
C GLN A 62 -23.94 12.65 -4.91
N ALA A 63 -23.74 13.83 -4.30
CA ALA A 63 -22.42 14.29 -3.90
C ALA A 63 -21.77 13.36 -2.86
N LEU A 64 -22.52 12.96 -1.82
CA LEU A 64 -22.05 12.01 -0.81
C LEU A 64 -21.71 10.64 -1.41
N GLU A 65 -22.55 10.11 -2.30
CA GLU A 65 -22.30 8.84 -2.99
C GLU A 65 -21.02 8.90 -3.84
N LYS A 66 -20.78 10.02 -4.53
CA LYS A 66 -19.56 10.22 -5.31
C LYS A 66 -18.31 10.31 -4.44
N GLU A 67 -18.38 10.96 -3.29
CA GLU A 67 -17.26 11.01 -2.33
C GLU A 67 -16.96 9.65 -1.70
N ILE A 68 -17.99 8.87 -1.41
CA ILE A 68 -17.87 7.48 -0.95
C ILE A 68 -17.17 6.63 -2.00
N GLU A 69 -17.61 6.70 -3.27
CA GLU A 69 -16.97 5.98 -4.37
C GLU A 69 -15.51 6.37 -4.54
N LYS A 70 -15.20 7.67 -4.47
CA LYS A 70 -13.81 8.17 -4.51
C LYS A 70 -12.97 7.56 -3.37
N SER A 71 -13.52 7.49 -2.16
CA SER A 71 -12.82 6.91 -1.01
C SER A 71 -12.55 5.42 -1.20
N ILE A 72 -13.49 4.67 -1.77
CA ILE A 72 -13.32 3.24 -2.12
C ILE A 72 -12.16 3.08 -3.12
N GLN A 73 -12.15 3.88 -4.19
CA GLN A 73 -11.10 3.80 -5.20
C GLN A 73 -9.72 4.15 -4.62
N GLN A 74 -9.64 5.16 -3.76
CA GLN A 74 -8.39 5.51 -3.07
C GLN A 74 -7.89 4.36 -2.18
N MET A 75 -8.76 3.72 -1.39
CA MET A 75 -8.37 2.56 -0.59
C MET A 75 -7.89 1.40 -1.47
N LYS A 76 -8.56 1.14 -2.60
CA LYS A 76 -8.16 0.09 -3.56
C LYS A 76 -6.77 0.33 -4.13
N VAL A 77 -6.45 1.58 -4.49
CA VAL A 77 -5.11 1.94 -4.99
C VAL A 77 -4.04 1.68 -3.94
N LEU A 78 -4.29 2.07 -2.68
CA LEU A 78 -3.35 1.81 -1.57
C LEU A 78 -3.19 0.31 -1.28
N ASP A 79 -4.26 -0.47 -1.42
CA ASP A 79 -4.22 -1.93 -1.27
C ASP A 79 -3.37 -2.58 -2.37
N ILE A 80 -3.47 -2.11 -3.61
CA ILE A 80 -2.61 -2.55 -4.73
C ILE A 80 -1.15 -2.15 -4.47
N GLU A 81 -0.89 -0.96 -3.92
CA GLU A 81 0.47 -0.54 -3.62
C GLU A 81 1.15 -1.47 -2.58
N ILE A 82 0.42 -1.89 -1.54
CA ILE A 82 0.96 -2.77 -0.51
C ILE A 82 1.10 -4.22 -1.01
N ASN A 83 0.04 -4.75 -1.61
CA ASN A 83 -0.07 -6.18 -1.91
C ASN A 83 0.37 -6.54 -3.33
N GLY A 84 0.43 -5.55 -4.20
CA GLY A 84 0.58 -5.75 -5.64
C GLY A 84 -0.75 -6.07 -6.31
N SER A 85 -0.67 -6.35 -7.60
CA SER A 85 -1.77 -6.89 -8.39
C SER A 85 -1.23 -8.00 -9.29
N GLY A 86 -1.99 -9.08 -9.45
CA GLY A 86 -1.75 -10.01 -10.55
C GLY A 86 -2.02 -9.35 -11.91
N SER A 87 -1.71 -10.08 -12.98
CA SER A 87 -2.02 -9.66 -14.35
C SER A 87 -3.52 -9.38 -14.51
N SER A 88 -3.85 -8.19 -14.99
CA SER A 88 -5.23 -7.74 -15.24
C SER A 88 -5.29 -6.90 -16.51
N GLN A 89 -6.50 -6.51 -16.95
CA GLN A 89 -6.64 -5.55 -18.07
C GLN A 89 -5.95 -4.22 -17.78
N GLU A 90 -5.95 -3.76 -16.53
CA GLU A 90 -5.28 -2.52 -16.11
C GLU A 90 -3.77 -2.72 -15.92
N TYR A 91 -3.33 -3.93 -15.53
CA TYR A 91 -1.93 -4.26 -15.27
C TYR A 91 -1.53 -5.57 -15.97
N PRO A 92 -1.23 -5.58 -17.27
CA PRO A 92 -0.97 -6.81 -18.03
C PRO A 92 0.17 -7.66 -17.46
N GLU A 93 1.22 -7.01 -16.95
CA GLU A 93 2.39 -7.67 -16.37
C GLU A 93 2.27 -7.88 -14.85
N GLY A 94 1.17 -7.46 -14.24
CA GLY A 94 1.03 -7.36 -12.80
C GLY A 94 1.88 -6.22 -12.21
N ILE A 95 1.71 -5.99 -10.91
CA ILE A 95 2.49 -5.02 -10.14
C ILE A 95 2.99 -5.71 -8.90
N GLN A 96 4.31 -5.62 -8.64
CA GLN A 96 4.86 -6.03 -7.36
C GLN A 96 4.48 -5.05 -6.26
N GLY A 97 3.91 -5.58 -5.18
CA GLY A 97 3.59 -4.80 -3.98
C GLY A 97 4.81 -4.60 -3.08
N VAL A 98 4.69 -3.63 -2.16
CA VAL A 98 5.70 -3.39 -1.12
C VAL A 98 6.03 -4.65 -0.32
N ASN A 99 5.04 -5.51 -0.03
CA ASN A 99 5.28 -6.76 0.69
C ASN A 99 6.22 -7.71 -0.07
N GLN A 100 5.98 -7.89 -1.38
CA GLN A 100 6.82 -8.75 -2.21
C GLN A 100 8.25 -8.19 -2.34
N GLN A 101 8.39 -6.87 -2.45
CA GLN A 101 9.70 -6.22 -2.49
C GLN A 101 10.47 -6.37 -1.17
N LEU A 102 9.77 -6.29 -0.03
CA LEU A 102 10.37 -6.54 1.29
C LEU A 102 10.90 -7.96 1.43
N ASP A 103 10.13 -8.96 0.97
CA ASP A 103 10.54 -10.35 1.06
C ASP A 103 11.77 -10.63 0.17
N ALA A 104 11.78 -10.12 -1.07
CA ALA A 104 12.93 -10.22 -1.95
C ALA A 104 14.21 -9.56 -1.37
N LEU A 105 14.07 -8.40 -0.71
CA LEU A 105 15.19 -7.73 -0.06
C LEU A 105 15.73 -8.51 1.15
N ARG A 106 14.85 -9.16 1.92
CA ARG A 106 15.26 -10.02 3.05
C ARG A 106 16.00 -11.26 2.55
N GLU A 107 15.50 -11.90 1.49
CA GLU A 107 16.19 -13.02 0.84
C GLU A 107 17.57 -12.60 0.33
N LEU A 108 17.67 -11.47 -0.37
CA LEU A 108 18.94 -10.92 -0.82
C LEU A 108 19.90 -10.65 0.34
N GLN A 109 19.40 -10.11 1.46
CA GLN A 109 20.22 -9.87 2.64
C GLN A 109 20.82 -11.18 3.20
N GLU A 110 20.03 -12.26 3.28
CA GLU A 110 20.52 -13.55 3.75
C GLU A 110 21.51 -14.20 2.78
N MET A 111 21.24 -14.15 1.47
CA MET A 111 22.19 -14.62 0.45
C MET A 111 23.54 -13.89 0.54
N LEU A 112 23.52 -12.57 0.75
CA LEU A 112 24.75 -11.78 0.92
C LEU A 112 25.50 -12.18 2.21
N LYS A 113 24.79 -12.41 3.32
CA LYS A 113 25.41 -12.86 4.57
C LYS A 113 26.06 -14.23 4.40
N ASP A 114 25.39 -15.17 3.75
CA ASP A 114 25.89 -16.53 3.56
C ASP A 114 27.10 -16.55 2.63
N TYR A 115 27.09 -15.76 1.56
CA TYR A 115 28.25 -15.60 0.69
C TYR A 115 29.46 -15.02 1.44
N ILE A 116 29.26 -14.01 2.29
CA ILE A 116 30.34 -13.43 3.12
C ILE A 116 30.95 -14.45 4.09
N LYS A 117 30.17 -15.42 4.60
CA LYS A 117 30.69 -16.47 5.48
C LYS A 117 31.61 -17.45 4.74
N GLN A 118 31.40 -17.61 3.43
CA GLN A 118 32.21 -18.48 2.57
C GLN A 118 33.50 -17.81 2.05
N LEU A 119 33.64 -16.49 2.23
CA LEU A 119 34.81 -15.67 1.88
C LEU A 119 35.77 -15.46 3.07
#